data_AF-A0A955E9I3-F1
#
_entry.id   AF-A0A955E9I3-F1
#
_cell.length_a   1.000
_cell.length_b   1.000
_cell.length_c   1.000
_cell.angle_alpha   90.00
_cell.angle_beta   90.00
_cell.angle_gamma   90.00
#
_symmetry.space_group_name_H-M   'P 1'
#
loop_
_entity.id
_entity.type
_entity.pdbx_description
1 polymer ?
#
loop_
_entity_poly.entity_id
_entity_poly.type
_entity_poly.pdbx_seq_one_letter_code
_entity_poly.pdbx_strand_id
1 'polypeptide(L)'
;MNARIKSFSIGLTIAATLTAGGVTWAGNPSDYGMNFVTIGHAGNRLPTSKEAPLGANCGSVDYEYRIMETPVTVGMWWEFVQAYALYTDDSSQAFTSGWILRDFEGNLYPPADVALQYPADMSFRYAARFVNWLHNGKGSDRASFENGVYDTSTFTQNPDGTFNDQSVRNPGSKYWIPTIDEWTKANHYDPNRYGPGQEGY
;
A
#
# COMPACT_ATOMS: atom_id res chain seq x y z
N MET A 1 23.07 1.43 -6.79
CA MET A 1 22.27 1.38 -8.02
C MET A 1 20.93 2.00 -7.67
N ASN A 2 20.71 3.27 -8.02
CA ASN A 2 19.52 4.02 -7.61
C ASN A 2 18.33 3.54 -8.45
N ALA A 3 17.50 2.67 -7.87
CA ALA A 3 16.23 2.29 -8.46
C ALA A 3 15.34 3.54 -8.48
N ARG A 4 15.30 4.20 -9.64
CA ARG A 4 14.25 5.17 -9.96
C ARG A 4 12.95 4.38 -9.99
N ILE A 5 12.09 4.59 -8.99
CA ILE A 5 10.70 4.15 -9.04
C ILE A 5 10.05 4.97 -10.16
N LYS A 6 10.09 4.43 -11.39
CA LYS A 6 9.24 4.89 -12.48
C LYS A 6 7.84 4.44 -12.11
N SER A 7 6.91 5.38 -12.03
CA SER A 7 5.48 5.15 -11.77
C SER A 7 4.98 3.99 -12.65
N PHE A 8 4.76 2.83 -12.03
CA PHE A 8 3.90 1.80 -12.60
C PHE A 8 2.50 2.10 -12.09
N SER A 9 1.59 2.48 -12.99
CA SER A 9 0.15 2.53 -12.73
C SER A 9 -0.37 1.09 -12.64
N ILE A 10 -0.02 0.40 -11.55
CA ILE A 10 -0.71 -0.79 -11.05
C ILE A 10 -1.38 -0.29 -9.77
N GLY A 11 -2.70 -0.44 -9.67
CA GLY A 11 -3.47 0.08 -8.52
C GLY A 11 -2.82 -0.32 -7.19
N LEU A 12 -2.86 0.59 -6.21
CA LEU A 12 -2.25 0.38 -4.90
C LEU A 12 -2.83 -0.87 -4.24
N THR A 13 -1.99 -1.81 -3.84
CA THR A 13 -2.36 -2.89 -2.93
C THR A 13 -1.85 -2.56 -1.53
N ILE A 14 -2.59 -2.89 -0.49
CA ILE A 14 -2.18 -2.68 0.91
C ILE A 14 -1.95 -4.04 1.56
N ALA A 15 -0.85 -4.17 2.29
CA ALA A 15 -0.58 -5.29 3.17
C ALA A 15 -1.02 -4.98 4.61
N ALA A 16 -1.34 -6.01 5.38
CA ALA A 16 -1.77 -5.91 6.77
C ALA A 16 -1.13 -7.01 7.63
N THR A 17 -0.99 -6.75 8.92
CA THR A 17 -0.32 -7.69 9.86
C THR A 17 -1.19 -8.94 10.04
N LEU A 18 -0.53 -10.10 10.14
CA LEU A 18 -1.10 -11.30 10.76
C LEU A 18 -0.77 -11.26 12.26
N THR A 19 -1.79 -11.14 13.09
CA THR A 19 -1.65 -11.34 14.53
C THR A 19 -1.71 -12.84 14.81
N ALA A 20 -0.56 -13.52 14.77
CA ALA A 20 -0.44 -14.80 15.48
C ALA A 20 -0.61 -14.52 16.98
N GLY A 21 -1.46 -15.30 17.64
CA GLY A 21 -1.99 -15.01 18.98
C GLY A 21 -0.94 -14.62 20.03
N GLY A 22 -1.32 -13.68 20.92
CA GLY A 22 -0.63 -13.51 22.20
C GLY A 22 -0.41 -12.08 22.69
N VAL A 23 -0.64 -11.04 21.88
CA VAL A 23 -0.61 -9.65 22.37
C VAL A 23 -1.95 -8.99 22.09
N THR A 24 -2.72 -8.79 23.15
CA THR A 24 -3.97 -8.02 23.13
C THR A 24 -3.66 -6.54 22.91
N TRP A 25 -3.42 -6.16 21.66
CA TRP A 25 -3.97 -4.90 21.17
C TRP A 25 -5.45 -5.15 20.89
N ALA A 26 -6.31 -4.18 21.22
CA ALA A 26 -7.76 -4.32 21.12
C ALA A 26 -8.20 -4.80 19.71
N GLY A 27 -8.52 -6.09 19.58
CA GLY A 27 -9.03 -6.71 18.36
C GLY A 27 -8.03 -6.80 17.20
N ASN A 28 -8.35 -7.66 16.22
CA ASN A 28 -7.74 -7.55 14.90
C ASN A 28 -7.95 -6.12 14.37
N PRO A 29 -7.00 -5.54 13.61
CA PRO A 29 -7.22 -4.27 12.94
C PRO A 29 -8.55 -4.34 12.15
N SER A 30 -9.38 -3.30 12.21
CA SER A 30 -10.65 -3.28 11.47
C SER A 30 -10.38 -3.46 9.98
N ASP A 31 -10.96 -4.45 9.32
CA ASP A 31 -10.67 -4.62 7.89
C ASP A 31 -11.24 -3.46 7.04
N TYR A 32 -12.01 -2.52 7.62
CA TYR A 32 -12.61 -1.34 6.94
C TYR A 32 -13.38 -1.69 5.66
N GLY A 33 -13.93 -2.90 5.58
CA GLY A 33 -14.60 -3.42 4.39
C GLY A 33 -13.64 -3.83 3.26
N MET A 34 -12.33 -3.85 3.51
CA MET A 34 -11.31 -4.41 2.61
C MET A 34 -11.20 -5.92 2.80
N ASN A 35 -11.04 -6.65 1.70
CA ASN A 35 -10.81 -8.09 1.74
C ASN A 35 -9.31 -8.38 1.69
N PHE A 36 -8.81 -9.14 2.65
CA PHE A 36 -7.41 -9.49 2.78
C PHE A 36 -7.24 -11.01 2.69
N VAL A 37 -6.21 -11.45 1.95
CA VAL A 37 -5.79 -12.86 1.89
C VAL A 37 -4.48 -13.06 2.64
N THR A 38 -4.34 -14.22 3.29
CA THR A 38 -3.12 -14.60 4.03
C THR A 38 -2.05 -15.13 3.09
N ILE A 39 -0.85 -14.55 3.18
CA ILE A 39 0.36 -15.02 2.53
C ILE A 39 1.24 -15.72 3.58
N GLY A 40 1.29 -17.05 3.51
CA GLY A 40 2.03 -17.89 4.46
C GLY A 40 3.45 -18.24 4.01
N HIS A 41 3.95 -19.38 4.50
CA HIS A 41 5.25 -19.96 4.15
C HIS A 41 6.42 -19.00 4.39
N ALA A 42 6.52 -18.50 5.62
CA ALA A 42 7.63 -17.67 6.08
C ALA A 42 8.98 -18.38 5.82
N GLY A 43 9.97 -17.60 5.35
CA GLY A 43 11.31 -18.10 5.06
C GLY A 43 11.43 -18.79 3.68
N ASN A 44 10.52 -18.49 2.76
CA ASN A 44 10.60 -18.95 1.37
C ASN A 44 11.86 -18.43 0.66
N ARG A 45 12.43 -19.23 -0.24
CA ARG A 45 13.63 -18.85 -1.00
C ARG A 45 13.35 -17.73 -2.02
N LEU A 46 14.39 -17.18 -2.63
CA LEU A 46 14.28 -16.33 -3.81
C LEU A 46 13.97 -17.13 -5.10
N PRO A 47 13.43 -16.48 -6.16
CA PRO A 47 13.31 -17.08 -7.48
C PRO A 47 14.66 -17.55 -8.02
N THR A 48 14.68 -18.73 -8.64
CA THR A 48 15.84 -19.20 -9.40
C THR A 48 15.95 -18.46 -10.73
N SER A 49 17.11 -18.54 -11.39
CA SER A 49 17.29 -17.99 -12.75
C SER A 49 16.38 -18.64 -13.80
N LYS A 50 15.78 -19.80 -13.53
CA LYS A 50 14.79 -20.42 -14.43
C LYS A 50 13.40 -19.81 -14.26
N GLU A 51 13.02 -19.49 -13.03
CA GLU A 51 11.72 -18.88 -12.69
C GLU A 51 11.69 -17.39 -13.04
N ALA A 52 12.82 -16.70 -12.87
CA ALA A 52 12.99 -15.30 -13.24
C ALA A 52 14.20 -15.11 -14.16
N PRO A 53 14.07 -15.43 -15.47
CA PRO A 53 15.18 -15.41 -16.42
C PRO A 53 15.75 -14.02 -16.71
N LEU A 54 14.99 -12.96 -16.42
CA LEU A 54 15.46 -11.56 -16.49
C LEU A 54 16.13 -11.09 -15.19
N GLY A 55 16.25 -11.97 -14.20
CA GLY A 55 16.77 -11.68 -12.87
C GLY A 55 15.71 -11.03 -11.98
N ALA A 56 15.18 -11.80 -11.02
CA ALA A 56 14.46 -11.26 -9.87
C ALA A 56 15.29 -11.53 -8.61
N ASN A 57 15.65 -10.47 -7.89
CA ASN A 57 16.29 -10.57 -6.58
C ASN A 57 15.32 -10.13 -5.48
N CYS A 58 14.06 -10.52 -5.62
CA CYS A 58 12.99 -10.21 -4.69
C CYS A 58 12.01 -11.39 -4.55
N GLY A 59 11.25 -11.39 -3.47
CA GLY A 59 10.18 -12.34 -3.19
C GLY A 59 10.37 -13.14 -1.90
N SER A 60 11.53 -13.07 -1.26
CA SER A 60 11.77 -13.83 -0.02
C SER A 60 11.26 -13.03 1.18
N VAL A 61 10.39 -13.64 1.99
CA VAL A 61 9.78 -13.01 3.16
C VAL A 61 9.78 -13.99 4.33
N ASP A 62 10.35 -13.59 5.46
CA ASP A 62 10.56 -14.39 6.68
C ASP A 62 9.42 -14.33 7.70
N TYR A 63 8.31 -13.69 7.33
CA TYR A 63 7.07 -13.65 8.11
C TYR A 63 5.85 -13.89 7.22
N GLU A 64 4.75 -14.24 7.87
CA GLU A 64 3.44 -14.27 7.24
C GLU A 64 2.82 -12.87 7.32
N TYR A 65 2.06 -12.48 6.30
CA TYR A 65 1.31 -11.22 6.27
C TYR A 65 0.01 -11.41 5.50
N ARG A 66 -0.88 -10.42 5.54
CA ARG A 66 -2.04 -10.36 4.65
C ARG A 66 -1.85 -9.30 3.60
N ILE A 67 -2.47 -9.47 2.44
CA ILE A 67 -2.48 -8.48 1.37
C ILE A 67 -3.90 -8.35 0.80
N MET A 68 -4.30 -7.15 0.38
CA MET A 68 -5.62 -6.97 -0.22
C MET A 68 -5.77 -7.85 -1.46
N GLU A 69 -6.93 -8.50 -1.59
CA GLU A 69 -7.26 -9.34 -2.76
C GLU A 69 -7.41 -8.52 -4.04
N THR A 70 -7.88 -7.27 -3.90
CA THR A 70 -8.04 -6.31 -4.99
C THR A 70 -7.27 -5.02 -4.68
N PRO A 71 -6.97 -4.19 -5.69
CA PRO A 71 -6.43 -2.86 -5.44
C PRO A 71 -7.39 -1.99 -4.61
N VAL A 72 -6.84 -0.97 -3.95
CA VAL A 72 -7.62 0.12 -3.36
C VAL A 72 -8.52 0.72 -4.43
N THR A 73 -9.82 0.74 -4.15
CA THR A 73 -10.80 1.24 -5.11
C THR A 73 -10.94 2.76 -5.04
N VAL A 74 -11.49 3.36 -6.10
CA VAL A 74 -11.85 4.79 -6.10
C VAL A 74 -12.81 5.12 -4.96
N GLY A 75 -13.74 4.23 -4.61
CA GLY A 75 -14.64 4.45 -3.47
C GLY A 75 -13.92 4.56 -2.13
N MET A 76 -12.96 3.66 -1.87
CA MET A 76 -12.11 3.74 -0.66
C MET A 76 -11.24 4.99 -0.67
N TRP A 77 -10.67 5.33 -1.84
CA TRP A 77 -9.84 6.50 -2.01
C TRP A 77 -10.62 7.81 -1.85
N TRP A 78 -11.86 7.87 -2.34
CA TRP A 78 -12.75 9.03 -2.20
C TRP A 78 -13.04 9.37 -0.74
N GLU A 79 -13.21 8.36 0.11
CA GLU A 79 -13.36 8.55 1.56
C GLU A 79 -12.12 9.25 2.15
N PHE A 80 -10.93 8.78 1.77
CA PHE A 80 -9.67 9.40 2.19
C PHE A 80 -9.48 10.80 1.63
N VAL A 81 -9.76 11.03 0.34
CA VAL A 81 -9.61 12.33 -0.31
C VAL A 81 -10.49 13.37 0.37
N GLN A 82 -11.75 13.04 0.69
CA GLN A 82 -12.62 13.95 1.44
C GLN A 82 -12.07 14.26 2.83
N ALA A 83 -11.53 13.25 3.53
CA ALA A 83 -11.00 13.44 4.88
C ALA A 83 -9.71 14.29 4.89
N TYR A 84 -8.82 14.09 3.91
CA TYR A 84 -7.52 14.75 3.87
C TYR A 84 -7.53 16.12 3.15
N ALA A 85 -8.55 16.41 2.32
CA ALA A 85 -8.65 17.68 1.59
C ALA A 85 -8.67 18.93 2.48
N LEU A 86 -8.96 18.79 3.78
CA LEU A 86 -8.89 19.88 4.77
C LEU A 86 -7.45 20.27 5.15
N TYR A 87 -6.46 19.44 4.80
CA TYR A 87 -5.06 19.57 5.24
C TYR A 87 -4.06 19.75 4.10
N THR A 88 -4.54 19.78 2.85
CA THR A 88 -3.72 19.94 1.66
C THR A 88 -4.40 20.83 0.64
N ASP A 89 -3.61 21.70 0.00
CA ASP A 89 -4.02 22.49 -1.16
C ASP A 89 -3.69 21.78 -2.48
N ASP A 90 -3.11 20.58 -2.43
CA ASP A 90 -2.79 19.80 -3.62
C ASP A 90 -4.08 19.35 -4.32
N SER A 91 -4.20 19.71 -5.59
CA SER A 91 -5.33 19.36 -6.45
C SER A 91 -4.92 18.43 -7.59
N SER A 92 -3.69 17.91 -7.58
CA SER A 92 -3.18 17.05 -8.64
C SER A 92 -3.74 15.63 -8.57
N GLN A 93 -3.68 14.92 -9.70
CA GLN A 93 -4.05 13.50 -9.76
C GLN A 93 -3.16 12.61 -8.88
N ALA A 94 -1.98 13.10 -8.46
CA ALA A 94 -1.16 12.41 -7.48
C ALA A 94 -1.86 12.26 -6.12
N PHE A 95 -2.75 13.20 -5.78
CA PHE A 95 -3.64 13.15 -4.62
C PHE A 95 -5.00 12.55 -4.97
N THR A 96 -5.69 13.10 -5.96
CA THR A 96 -7.11 12.82 -6.15
C THR A 96 -7.40 11.51 -6.88
N SER A 97 -6.46 10.90 -7.60
CA SER A 97 -6.73 9.93 -8.68
C SER A 97 -7.34 10.59 -9.92
N GLY A 98 -7.14 9.97 -11.09
CA GLY A 98 -7.78 10.37 -12.34
C GLY A 98 -9.31 10.21 -12.35
N TRP A 99 -9.89 9.51 -11.37
CA TRP A 99 -11.33 9.27 -11.26
C TRP A 99 -12.08 10.27 -10.37
N ILE A 100 -11.36 11.11 -9.63
CA ILE A 100 -11.94 12.10 -8.72
C ILE A 100 -11.62 13.49 -9.26
N LEU A 101 -12.64 14.14 -9.81
CA LEU A 101 -12.52 15.40 -10.51
C LEU A 101 -12.84 16.59 -9.59
N ARG A 102 -12.51 17.79 -10.04
CA ARG A 102 -12.89 19.05 -9.41
C ARG A 102 -13.65 19.94 -10.38
N ASP A 103 -14.47 20.84 -9.84
CA ASP A 103 -15.10 21.91 -10.59
C ASP A 103 -14.13 23.07 -10.88
N PHE A 104 -14.62 24.08 -11.60
CA PHE A 104 -13.83 25.26 -11.94
C PHE A 104 -13.52 26.13 -10.72
N GLU A 105 -14.30 25.96 -9.65
CA GLU A 105 -14.16 26.60 -8.35
C GLU A 105 -13.22 25.81 -7.40
N GLY A 106 -12.74 24.63 -7.81
CA GLY A 106 -11.83 23.77 -7.06
C GLY A 106 -12.51 22.81 -6.08
N ASN A 107 -13.85 22.76 -6.02
CA ASN A 107 -14.58 21.81 -5.18
C ASN A 107 -14.47 20.39 -5.76
N LEU A 108 -14.39 19.40 -4.87
CA LEU A 108 -14.38 17.99 -5.26
C LEU A 108 -15.74 17.57 -5.81
N TYR A 109 -15.73 16.94 -6.99
CA TYR A 109 -16.89 16.23 -7.51
C TYR A 109 -16.87 14.75 -7.08
N PRO A 110 -18.01 14.20 -6.66
CA PRO A 110 -18.13 12.77 -6.43
C PRO A 110 -17.76 11.97 -7.68
N PRO A 111 -17.05 10.84 -7.55
CA PRO A 111 -16.82 9.94 -8.66
C PRO A 111 -18.13 9.40 -9.21
N ALA A 112 -18.16 9.05 -10.50
CA ALA A 112 -19.30 8.32 -11.07
C ALA A 112 -19.46 6.96 -10.37
N ASP A 113 -20.69 6.51 -10.14
CA ASP A 113 -20.99 5.26 -9.43
C ASP A 113 -20.24 4.05 -10.01
N VAL A 114 -20.16 3.98 -11.34
CA VAL A 114 -19.43 2.91 -12.05
C VAL A 114 -17.93 2.89 -11.77
N ALA A 115 -17.35 4.04 -11.40
CA ALA A 115 -15.93 4.17 -11.12
C ALA A 115 -15.57 3.76 -9.67
N LEU A 116 -16.53 3.72 -8.74
CA LEU A 116 -16.27 3.43 -7.32
C LEU A 116 -15.57 2.08 -7.08
N GLN A 117 -15.75 1.13 -7.98
CA GLN A 117 -15.16 -0.20 -7.96
C GLN A 117 -13.84 -0.31 -8.74
N TYR A 118 -13.46 0.72 -9.49
CA TYR A 118 -12.21 0.72 -10.25
C TYR A 118 -11.01 0.94 -9.33
N PRO A 119 -9.81 0.46 -9.71
CA PRO A 119 -8.59 0.80 -9.00
C PRO A 119 -8.33 2.31 -9.00
N ALA A 120 -8.00 2.86 -7.84
CA ALA A 120 -7.50 4.22 -7.73
C ALA A 120 -6.01 4.30 -8.13
N ASP A 121 -5.59 5.47 -8.60
CA ASP A 121 -4.21 5.84 -8.88
C ASP A 121 -3.78 7.02 -7.99
N MET A 122 -2.54 7.01 -7.49
CA MET A 122 -2.04 7.97 -6.52
C MET A 122 -0.51 7.93 -6.45
N SER A 123 0.11 8.95 -5.88
CA SER A 123 1.54 8.88 -5.55
C SER A 123 1.80 8.11 -4.25
N PHE A 124 3.04 7.64 -4.09
CA PHE A 124 3.51 7.00 -2.86
C PHE A 124 3.24 7.84 -1.61
N ARG A 125 3.46 9.17 -1.67
CA ARG A 125 3.27 10.07 -0.52
C ARG A 125 1.83 10.14 -0.04
N TYR A 126 0.85 10.04 -0.94
CA TYR A 126 -0.56 9.99 -0.56
C TYR A 126 -0.98 8.59 -0.13
N ALA A 127 -0.46 7.54 -0.78
CA ALA A 127 -0.65 6.17 -0.31
C ALA A 127 -0.15 5.97 1.13
N ALA A 128 1.01 6.57 1.48
CA ALA A 128 1.57 6.53 2.82
C ALA A 128 0.64 7.21 3.85
N ARG A 129 0.07 8.37 3.49
CA ARG A 129 -0.93 9.07 4.31
C ARG A 129 -2.22 8.27 4.47
N PHE A 130 -2.64 7.56 3.43
CA PHE A 130 -3.80 6.67 3.50
C PHE A 130 -3.58 5.53 4.48
N VAL A 131 -2.44 4.83 4.43
CA VAL A 131 -2.17 3.76 5.40
C VAL A 131 -1.90 4.28 6.81
N ASN A 132 -1.37 5.49 6.99
CA ASN A 132 -1.37 6.19 8.29
C ASN A 132 -2.79 6.38 8.81
N TRP A 133 -3.69 6.91 7.98
CA TRP A 133 -5.08 7.14 8.35
C TRP A 133 -5.81 5.87 8.76
N LEU A 134 -5.63 4.78 8.01
CA LEU A 134 -6.16 3.46 8.39
C LEU A 134 -5.55 2.96 9.72
N HIS A 135 -4.24 3.09 9.90
CA HIS A 135 -3.56 2.66 11.13
C HIS A 135 -4.05 3.41 12.37
N ASN A 136 -4.34 4.69 12.20
CA ASN A 136 -4.81 5.62 13.23
C ASN A 136 -6.34 5.63 13.41
N GLY A 137 -7.04 4.61 12.92
CA GLY A 137 -8.47 4.47 13.22
C GLY A 137 -9.40 5.29 12.33
N LYS A 138 -8.90 5.80 11.18
CA LYS A 138 -9.60 6.77 10.33
C LYS A 138 -9.96 8.08 11.07
N GLY A 139 -9.08 8.55 11.96
CA GLY A 139 -9.29 9.80 12.69
C GLY A 139 -9.38 11.03 11.76
N SER A 140 -10.06 12.08 12.23
CA SER A 140 -10.30 13.29 11.44
C SER A 140 -9.22 14.36 11.61
N ASP A 141 -8.37 14.25 12.63
CA ASP A 141 -7.30 15.18 12.94
C ASP A 141 -6.08 14.99 12.02
N ARG A 142 -5.33 16.06 11.75
CA ARG A 142 -4.18 16.02 10.84
C ARG A 142 -3.16 14.94 11.21
N ALA A 143 -2.92 14.71 12.50
CA ALA A 143 -1.93 13.73 12.95
C ALA A 143 -2.28 12.30 12.52
N SER A 144 -3.57 12.00 12.32
CA SER A 144 -4.02 10.72 11.80
C SER A 144 -3.48 10.41 10.40
N PHE A 145 -3.06 11.41 9.62
CA PHE A 145 -2.55 11.24 8.26
C PHE A 145 -1.02 11.33 8.17
N GLU A 146 -0.39 12.09 9.05
CA GLU A 146 1.02 12.49 8.89
C GLU A 146 2.02 11.60 9.65
N ASN A 147 1.55 10.71 10.52
CA ASN A 147 2.43 9.75 11.21
C ASN A 147 1.67 8.45 11.57
N GLY A 148 2.40 7.42 12.00
CA GLY A 148 1.87 6.10 12.35
C GLY A 148 2.67 5.00 11.67
N VAL A 149 2.32 4.71 10.42
CA VAL A 149 3.02 3.75 9.55
C VAL A 149 4.27 4.39 8.94
N TYR A 150 4.13 5.61 8.42
CA TYR A 150 5.20 6.41 7.84
C TYR A 150 5.19 7.82 8.44
N ASP A 151 6.34 8.33 8.84
CA ASP A 151 6.55 9.71 9.27
C ASP A 151 6.72 10.62 8.04
N THR A 152 5.66 11.35 7.72
CA THR A 152 5.63 12.21 6.53
C THR A 152 6.48 13.47 6.69
N SER A 153 6.98 13.78 7.90
CA SER A 153 7.91 14.90 8.09
C SER A 153 9.23 14.69 7.33
N THR A 154 9.56 13.43 7.02
CA THR A 154 10.71 13.05 6.20
C THR A 154 10.49 13.31 4.70
N PHE A 155 9.24 13.53 4.25
CA PHE A 155 8.86 13.54 2.83
C PHE A 155 9.25 14.86 2.14
N THR A 156 10.54 15.06 2.00
CA THR A 156 11.17 16.24 1.43
C THR A 156 11.89 15.87 0.13
N GLN A 157 12.11 16.87 -0.71
CA GLN A 157 12.86 16.71 -1.95
C GLN A 157 14.15 17.53 -1.85
N ASN A 158 15.27 16.88 -2.14
CA ASN A 158 16.58 17.53 -2.23
C ASN A 158 16.67 18.38 -3.51
N PRO A 159 17.58 19.38 -3.57
CA PRO A 159 17.76 20.21 -4.77
C PRO A 159 18.12 19.42 -6.04
N ASP A 160 18.70 18.23 -5.91
CA ASP A 160 19.05 17.33 -7.02
C ASP A 160 17.87 16.48 -7.52
N GLY A 161 16.68 16.67 -6.94
CA GLY A 161 15.45 15.98 -7.28
C GLY A 161 15.25 14.63 -6.57
N THR A 162 16.21 14.18 -5.75
CA THR A 162 16.05 12.98 -4.92
C THR A 162 15.10 13.22 -3.75
N PHE A 163 14.46 12.14 -3.26
CA PHE A 163 13.50 12.20 -2.16
C PHE A 163 14.11 11.64 -0.88
N ASN A 164 13.80 12.26 0.26
CA ASN A 164 14.15 11.76 1.60
C ASN A 164 13.00 10.97 2.24
N ASP A 165 11.99 10.60 1.45
CA ASP A 165 10.80 9.91 1.92
C ASP A 165 11.16 8.62 2.65
N GLN A 166 10.59 8.41 3.84
CA GLN A 166 10.74 7.16 4.57
C GLN A 166 10.30 5.97 3.71
N SER A 167 11.25 5.08 3.40
CA SER A 167 11.04 3.91 2.55
C SER A 167 10.61 2.66 3.31
N VAL A 168 10.77 2.65 4.64
CA VAL A 168 10.48 1.51 5.51
C VAL A 168 9.47 1.93 6.56
N ARG A 169 8.36 1.20 6.66
CA ARG A 169 7.32 1.43 7.67
C ARG A 169 7.86 1.36 9.11
N ASN A 170 7.20 2.05 10.03
CA ASN A 170 7.47 1.95 11.47
C ASN A 170 7.10 0.54 12.00
N PRO A 171 7.84 0.02 12.99
CA PRO A 171 7.48 -1.22 13.69
C PRO A 171 6.06 -1.14 14.29
N GLY A 172 5.33 -2.26 14.28
CA GLY A 172 3.96 -2.31 14.82
C GLY A 172 2.87 -1.75 13.89
N SER A 173 3.22 -1.41 12.64
CA SER A 173 2.25 -1.03 11.61
C SER A 173 1.16 -2.08 11.41
N LYS A 174 -0.09 -1.62 11.25
CA LYS A 174 -1.28 -2.49 11.06
C LYS A 174 -1.61 -2.72 9.59
N TYR A 175 -1.40 -1.67 8.79
CA TYR A 175 -1.52 -1.64 7.33
C TYR A 175 -0.26 -0.98 6.77
N TRP A 176 0.19 -1.37 5.59
CA TRP A 176 1.32 -0.73 4.90
C TRP A 176 1.28 -0.96 3.39
N ILE A 177 2.06 -0.16 2.67
CA ILE A 177 2.34 -0.39 1.25
C ILE A 177 3.33 -1.56 1.17
N PRO A 178 3.01 -2.67 0.48
CA PRO A 178 3.88 -3.83 0.41
C PRO A 178 5.22 -3.47 -0.26
N THR A 179 6.27 -4.08 0.25
CA THR A 179 7.59 -4.11 -0.40
C THR A 179 7.51 -4.89 -1.70
N ILE A 180 8.54 -4.76 -2.54
CA ILE A 180 8.63 -5.58 -3.75
C ILE A 180 8.74 -7.08 -3.41
N ASP A 181 9.36 -7.44 -2.29
CA ASP A 181 9.42 -8.83 -1.82
C ASP A 181 8.05 -9.38 -1.46
N GLU A 182 7.29 -8.64 -0.64
CA GLU A 182 5.92 -9.02 -0.27
C GLU A 182 5.00 -9.06 -1.50
N TRP A 183 5.11 -8.10 -2.40
CA TRP A 183 4.27 -8.09 -3.61
C TRP A 183 4.64 -9.25 -4.55
N THR A 184 5.93 -9.50 -4.79
CA THR A 184 6.39 -10.61 -5.64
C THR A 184 5.98 -11.96 -5.06
N LYS A 185 6.15 -12.18 -3.75
CA LYS A 185 5.72 -13.41 -3.09
C LYS A 185 4.21 -13.63 -3.27
N ALA A 186 3.41 -12.62 -2.96
CA ALA A 186 1.95 -12.73 -3.01
C ALA A 186 1.41 -13.10 -4.40
N ASN A 187 2.08 -12.64 -5.47
CA ASN A 187 1.60 -12.82 -6.85
C ASN A 187 2.17 -14.05 -7.56
N HIS A 188 3.35 -14.51 -7.17
CA HIS A 188 4.09 -15.51 -7.96
C HIS A 188 4.48 -16.76 -7.16
N TYR A 189 4.56 -16.68 -5.84
CA TYR A 189 5.03 -17.80 -5.04
C TYR A 189 3.95 -18.88 -4.86
N ASP A 190 4.35 -20.14 -5.05
CA ASP A 190 3.55 -21.32 -4.73
C ASP A 190 4.41 -22.34 -3.96
N PRO A 191 4.05 -22.72 -2.72
CA PRO A 191 4.79 -23.70 -1.93
C PRO A 191 4.76 -25.12 -2.53
N ASN A 192 3.91 -25.39 -3.52
CA ASN A 192 3.77 -26.68 -4.18
C ASN A 192 3.98 -26.61 -5.70
N ARG A 193 4.63 -25.55 -6.20
CA ARG A 193 4.81 -25.25 -7.63
C ARG A 193 5.29 -26.44 -8.48
N TYR A 194 6.16 -27.28 -7.91
CA TYR A 194 6.77 -28.44 -8.58
C TYR A 194 6.33 -29.80 -8.00
N GLY A 195 5.36 -29.79 -7.08
CA GLY A 195 4.89 -30.96 -6.34
C GLY A 195 4.77 -30.68 -4.85
N PRO A 196 4.24 -31.62 -4.05
CA PRO A 196 4.03 -31.41 -2.62
C PRO A 196 5.31 -31.00 -1.88
N GLY A 197 5.28 -29.82 -1.26
CA GLY A 197 6.41 -29.23 -0.52
C GLY A 197 7.59 -28.77 -1.38
N GLN A 198 7.41 -28.69 -2.71
CA GLN A 198 8.43 -28.22 -3.64
C GLN A 198 8.08 -26.80 -4.11
N GLU A 199 8.59 -25.82 -3.37
CA GLU A 199 8.31 -24.41 -3.58
C GLU A 199 8.86 -23.85 -4.90
N GLY A 200 8.18 -22.84 -5.44
CA GLY A 200 8.65 -22.09 -6.60
C GLY A 200 7.91 -20.78 -6.87
N TYR A 201 8.37 -20.10 -7.92
CA TYR A 201 7.82 -18.84 -8.46
C TYR A 201 7.32 -19.00 -9.90
#